data_AF-A0A4R8WYY0-F1
#
_entry.id   AF-A0A4R8WYY0-F1
#
_cell.length_a   1.000
_cell.length_b   1.000
_cell.length_c   1.000
_cell.angle_alpha   90.00
_cell.angle_beta   90.00
_cell.angle_gamma   90.00
#
_symmetry.space_group_name_H-M   'P 1'
#
loop_
_entity.id
_entity.type
_entity.pdbx_description
1 polymer ?
#
loop_
_entity_poly.entity_id
_entity_poly.type
_entity_poly.pdbx_seq_one_letter_code
_entity_poly.pdbx_strand_id
1 'polypeptide(L)'
;MKRTAHVHGRTVLEWLGGLRPQSGVPGSGTHGSGARGRRRSLAATGFLATLTLFASLAVPAGSAQAVDYPTWQDLQNAKSNTAAAAGKVAQIQEMIANLTVQVAQTQAESEKRGAELQVAQDKLDEAARRATDLQAQADAGKATAEAATRQAGQLAAQLYRTGGTDLSVNLFLDGQAAGKSADALLSKLGRMSKLVERSSDVYDQAQTARNTAQALGDQAKIAQAEREALRVAAEAALVAAKAAADAAANALTESQAKSVELDAQLKFMQDAQATTTAGYEAGVAERARLAAIEAERARAAAAAAAAAAA
;
A
#
# COMPACT_ATOMS: atom_id res chain seq x y z
N MET A 1 -28.76 -29.81 -15.14
CA MET A 1 -27.33 -30.15 -14.99
C MET A 1 -26.83 -29.55 -13.69
N LYS A 2 -26.30 -30.39 -12.81
CA LYS A 2 -25.78 -30.06 -11.49
C LYS A 2 -24.42 -29.36 -11.62
N ARG A 3 -24.14 -28.34 -10.79
CA ARG A 3 -22.99 -28.31 -9.87
C ARG A 3 -23.01 -27.04 -9.02
N THR A 4 -23.36 -27.27 -7.76
CA THR A 4 -22.94 -26.55 -6.56
C THR A 4 -21.41 -26.47 -6.46
N ALA A 5 -20.90 -25.36 -5.91
CA ALA A 5 -19.64 -25.34 -5.18
C ALA A 5 -19.72 -24.28 -4.08
N HIS A 6 -19.38 -24.72 -2.88
CA HIS A 6 -19.67 -24.11 -1.60
C HIS A 6 -18.31 -24.01 -0.88
N VAL A 7 -18.19 -22.98 -0.03
CA VAL A 7 -17.39 -22.92 1.21
C VAL A 7 -15.92 -22.41 1.16
N HIS A 8 -15.68 -21.56 2.18
CA HIS A 8 -14.46 -21.25 2.97
C HIS A 8 -13.88 -19.87 2.66
N GLY A 9 -14.01 -18.84 3.48
CA GLY A 9 -14.21 -18.82 4.94
C GLY A 9 -12.90 -19.14 5.64
N ARG A 10 -11.96 -18.19 5.72
CA ARG A 10 -10.89 -18.19 6.72
C ARG A 10 -10.44 -16.78 7.10
N THR A 11 -10.80 -16.49 8.34
CA THR A 11 -10.33 -15.51 9.32
C THR A 11 -8.91 -14.99 9.16
N VAL A 12 -8.85 -13.66 9.14
CA VAL A 12 -7.78 -12.78 9.61
C VAL A 12 -7.50 -13.07 11.08
N LEU A 13 -6.34 -13.61 11.44
CA LEU A 13 -5.70 -13.52 12.76
C LEU A 13 -4.36 -14.27 12.73
N GLU A 14 -3.40 -13.77 13.51
CA GLU A 14 -2.02 -14.24 13.68
C GLU A 14 -1.01 -13.74 12.64
N TRP A 15 -0.48 -12.53 12.88
CA TRP A 15 0.98 -12.30 12.87
C TRP A 15 1.28 -10.91 13.43
N LEU A 16 1.57 -10.81 14.73
CA LEU A 16 2.16 -9.61 15.35
C LEU A 16 2.85 -9.98 16.68
N GLY A 17 4.18 -9.95 16.65
CA GLY A 17 5.04 -9.98 17.83
C GLY A 17 6.50 -10.01 17.38
N GLY A 18 7.37 -9.07 17.73
CA GLY A 18 7.22 -7.82 18.44
C GLY A 18 8.48 -6.99 18.19
N LEU A 19 8.31 -5.66 18.11
CA LEU A 19 9.41 -4.70 18.11
C LEU A 19 9.49 -4.06 19.49
N ARG A 20 10.69 -4.04 20.08
CA ARG A 20 11.05 -3.08 21.14
C ARG A 20 12.24 -2.24 20.67
N PRO A 21 12.19 -0.91 20.78
CA PRO A 21 13.28 0.00 20.45
C PRO A 21 14.11 0.32 21.71
N GLN A 22 15.39 0.60 21.55
CA GLN A 22 16.21 1.31 22.54
C GLN A 22 17.12 2.32 21.82
N SER A 23 16.87 3.58 22.15
CA SER A 23 17.63 4.78 21.83
C SER A 23 18.90 4.90 22.68
N GLY A 24 19.96 5.52 22.15
CA GLY A 24 21.08 6.02 22.96
C GLY A 24 22.29 6.48 22.14
N VAL A 25 22.50 7.80 22.12
CA VAL A 25 23.70 8.55 21.65
C VAL A 25 24.39 9.12 22.91
N PRO A 26 25.57 9.81 22.92
CA PRO A 26 26.75 9.87 22.02
C PRO A 26 28.10 9.64 22.77
N GLY A 27 29.22 9.64 22.02
CA GLY A 27 30.56 9.78 22.61
C GLY A 27 31.67 9.97 21.57
N SER A 28 32.37 11.10 21.66
CA SER A 28 33.40 11.69 20.79
C SER A 28 34.74 10.96 20.70
N GLY A 29 35.49 11.14 19.60
CA GLY A 29 36.95 10.91 19.60
C GLY A 29 37.62 10.81 18.22
N THR A 30 38.25 11.93 17.82
CA THR A 30 39.19 12.22 16.71
C THR A 30 40.19 11.12 16.26
N HIS A 31 40.47 11.03 14.94
CA HIS A 31 41.77 11.27 14.25
C HIS A 31 41.79 10.69 12.81
N GLY A 32 42.45 11.37 11.88
CA GLY A 32 43.14 10.70 10.76
C GLY A 32 42.78 11.11 9.31
N SER A 33 43.41 12.19 8.84
CA SER A 33 44.16 12.29 7.57
C SER A 33 43.60 11.71 6.25
N GLY A 34 43.19 12.62 5.36
CA GLY A 34 43.80 12.84 4.04
C GLY A 34 43.55 11.83 2.91
N ALA A 35 42.81 12.26 1.88
CA ALA A 35 43.23 12.17 0.47
C ALA A 35 42.27 12.95 -0.44
N ARG A 36 42.85 13.83 -1.26
CA ARG A 36 42.20 14.56 -2.35
C ARG A 36 42.01 13.60 -3.54
N GLY A 37 40.79 13.46 -4.03
CA GLY A 37 40.50 12.71 -5.25
C GLY A 37 39.37 13.36 -6.05
N ARG A 38 39.73 14.01 -7.15
CA ARG A 38 38.83 14.65 -8.11
C ARG A 38 37.98 13.61 -8.87
N ARG A 39 36.67 13.90 -8.94
CA ARG A 39 35.75 13.80 -10.09
C ARG A 39 35.77 12.53 -10.95
N ARG A 40 34.62 11.85 -10.98
CA ARG A 40 33.91 11.40 -12.21
C ARG A 40 32.48 11.01 -11.83
N SER A 41 31.58 11.98 -11.91
CA SER A 41 30.14 11.75 -11.92
C SER A 41 29.74 11.23 -13.31
N LEU A 42 29.55 9.92 -13.41
CA LEU A 42 28.79 9.32 -14.50
C LEU A 42 27.32 9.57 -14.18
N ALA A 43 26.71 10.44 -14.98
CA ALA A 43 25.28 10.69 -14.96
C ALA A 43 24.56 9.39 -15.33
N ALA A 44 24.05 8.69 -14.33
CA ALA A 44 23.00 7.72 -14.51
C ALA A 44 21.75 8.50 -14.90
N THR A 45 21.29 8.30 -16.13
CA THR A 45 20.06 8.84 -16.68
C THR A 45 18.92 8.50 -15.72
N GLY A 46 18.47 9.50 -14.97
CA GLY A 46 17.48 9.34 -13.92
C GLY A 46 16.17 8.87 -14.51
N PHE A 47 15.71 7.69 -14.09
CA PHE A 47 14.30 7.40 -14.10
C PHE A 47 13.69 8.23 -12.97
N LEU A 48 13.24 9.44 -13.30
CA LEU A 48 12.47 10.30 -12.42
C LEU A 48 11.10 9.63 -12.19
N ALA A 49 11.06 8.62 -11.32
CA ALA A 49 9.83 8.27 -10.63
C ALA A 49 9.56 9.41 -9.65
N THR A 50 8.78 10.39 -10.10
CA THR A 50 8.23 11.43 -9.24
C THR A 50 7.34 10.76 -8.21
N LEU A 51 7.94 10.40 -7.08
CA LEU A 51 7.22 9.95 -5.89
C LEU A 51 6.46 11.17 -5.36
N THR A 52 5.21 11.32 -5.77
CA THR A 52 4.28 12.20 -5.09
C THR A 52 4.10 11.64 -3.68
N LEU A 53 4.83 12.22 -2.74
CA LEU A 53 4.69 12.01 -1.31
C LEU A 53 3.23 12.32 -0.95
N PHE A 54 2.42 11.28 -0.79
CA PHE A 54 1.04 11.44 -0.35
C PHE A 54 1.08 12.06 1.04
N ALA A 55 0.49 13.26 1.10
CA ALA A 55 0.47 14.12 2.25
C ALA A 55 -0.11 13.40 3.48
N SER A 56 0.46 13.74 4.63
CA SER A 56 -0.03 13.50 5.98
C SER A 56 -1.56 13.28 6.07
N LEU A 57 -1.98 12.02 6.20
CA LEU A 57 -3.31 11.68 6.70
C LEU A 57 -3.33 11.94 8.21
N ALA A 58 -3.54 13.20 8.58
CA ALA A 58 -4.05 13.51 9.89
C ALA A 58 -5.46 12.93 9.97
N VAL A 59 -5.63 11.89 10.78
CA VAL A 59 -6.95 11.42 11.21
C VAL A 59 -7.51 12.53 12.09
N PRO A 60 -8.56 13.27 11.69
CA PRO A 60 -9.24 14.13 12.62
C PRO A 60 -9.95 13.19 13.59
N ALA A 61 -9.38 13.02 14.78
CA ALA A 61 -10.14 12.57 15.93
C ALA A 61 -11.14 13.71 16.23
N GLY A 62 -12.29 13.68 15.55
CA GLY A 62 -13.40 14.54 15.88
C GLY A 62 -13.75 14.27 17.34
N SER A 63 -13.51 15.25 18.20
CA SER A 63 -14.00 15.20 19.57
C SER A 63 -15.50 14.99 19.49
N ALA A 64 -15.99 13.86 20.00
CA ALA A 64 -17.40 13.67 20.26
C ALA A 64 -17.80 14.71 21.32
N GLN A 65 -18.21 15.88 20.87
CA GLN A 65 -18.96 16.81 21.71
C GLN A 65 -20.26 16.09 22.03
N ALA A 66 -20.50 15.79 23.30
CA ALA A 66 -21.78 15.27 23.75
C ALA A 66 -22.82 16.33 23.38
N VAL A 67 -23.65 16.04 22.38
CA VAL A 67 -24.80 16.87 22.06
C VAL A 67 -25.80 16.66 23.18
N ASP A 68 -26.00 17.68 24.01
CA ASP A 68 -27.00 17.65 25.09
C ASP A 68 -28.41 17.73 24.47
N TYR A 69 -29.09 16.58 24.43
CA TYR A 69 -30.46 16.47 23.95
C TYR A 69 -31.46 16.95 25.02
N PRO A 70 -32.56 17.65 24.64
CA PRO A 70 -33.55 18.13 25.59
C PRO A 70 -34.18 16.96 26.36
N THR A 71 -34.25 17.08 27.68
CA THR A 71 -34.92 16.06 28.48
C THR A 71 -36.43 16.31 28.49
N TRP A 72 -37.21 15.27 28.80
CA TRP A 72 -38.66 15.39 28.92
C TRP A 72 -39.10 16.47 29.92
N GLN A 73 -38.37 16.59 31.03
CA GLN A 73 -38.63 17.61 32.05
C GLN A 73 -38.47 19.04 31.47
N ASP A 74 -37.48 19.24 30.59
CA ASP A 74 -37.25 20.53 29.92
C ASP A 74 -38.38 20.88 28.96
N LEU A 75 -38.94 19.88 28.25
CA LEU A 75 -40.04 20.07 27.31
C LEU A 75 -41.36 20.38 28.02
N GLN A 76 -41.64 19.70 29.14
CA GLN A 76 -42.82 19.96 29.97
C GLN A 76 -42.76 21.38 30.57
N ASN A 77 -41.60 21.80 31.09
CA ASN A 77 -41.37 23.14 31.63
C ASN A 77 -41.48 24.21 30.53
N ALA A 78 -41.02 23.93 29.31
CA ALA A 78 -41.13 24.86 28.20
C ALA A 78 -42.56 24.98 27.67
N LYS A 79 -43.38 23.91 27.72
CA LYS A 79 -44.74 23.90 27.18
C LYS A 79 -45.70 24.86 27.91
N SER A 80 -45.45 25.17 29.17
CA SER A 80 -46.23 26.15 29.94
C SER A 80 -45.95 27.62 29.55
N ASN A 81 -44.97 27.87 28.67
CA ASN A 81 -44.65 29.19 28.13
C ASN A 81 -44.54 29.13 26.60
N THR A 82 -45.43 29.84 25.89
CA THR A 82 -45.50 29.82 24.41
C THR A 82 -44.21 30.24 23.71
N ALA A 83 -43.45 31.19 24.27
CA ALA A 83 -42.15 31.58 23.71
C ALA A 83 -41.07 30.52 23.95
N ALA A 84 -41.06 29.90 25.13
CA ALA A 84 -40.12 28.81 25.45
C ALA A 84 -40.40 27.54 24.62
N ALA A 85 -41.69 27.22 24.40
CA ALA A 85 -42.11 26.13 23.54
C ALA A 85 -41.66 26.33 22.09
N ALA A 86 -41.83 27.53 21.53
CA ALA A 86 -41.35 27.86 20.18
C ALA A 86 -39.82 27.73 20.06
N GLY A 87 -39.08 28.16 21.08
CA GLY A 87 -37.62 27.98 21.14
C GLY A 87 -37.20 26.50 21.16
N LYS A 88 -37.91 25.65 21.90
CA LYS A 88 -37.63 24.20 21.94
C LYS A 88 -37.98 23.48 20.64
N VAL A 89 -39.07 23.87 19.98
CA VAL A 89 -39.41 23.37 18.63
C VAL A 89 -38.30 23.69 17.63
N ALA A 90 -37.82 24.94 17.61
CA ALA A 90 -36.72 25.34 16.74
C ALA A 90 -35.44 24.55 17.04
N GLN A 91 -35.11 24.38 18.33
CA GLN A 91 -33.97 23.58 18.77
C GLN A 91 -34.05 22.12 18.29
N ILE A 92 -35.21 21.47 18.42
CA ILE A 92 -35.42 20.07 17.98
C ILE A 92 -35.28 19.96 16.45
N GLN A 93 -35.85 20.89 15.70
CA GLN A 93 -35.74 20.91 14.23
C GLN A 93 -34.27 21.08 13.78
N GLU A 94 -33.52 21.95 14.46
CA GLU A 94 -32.09 22.12 14.22
C GLU A 94 -31.29 20.84 14.52
N MET A 95 -31.63 20.13 15.61
CA MET A 95 -31.00 18.84 15.93
C MET A 95 -31.27 17.78 14.86
N ILE A 96 -32.50 17.67 14.35
CA ILE A 96 -32.84 16.73 13.26
C ILE A 96 -32.08 17.09 11.97
N ALA A 97 -32.01 18.38 11.64
CA ALA A 97 -31.25 18.85 10.49
C ALA A 97 -29.75 18.52 10.64
N ASN A 98 -29.17 18.74 11.83
CA ASN A 98 -27.77 18.42 12.11
C ASN A 98 -27.47 16.91 12.03
N LEU A 99 -28.38 16.04 12.50
CA LEU A 99 -28.24 14.59 12.35
C LEU A 99 -28.19 14.18 10.86
N THR A 100 -29.06 14.77 10.03
CA THR A 100 -29.07 14.52 8.58
C THR A 100 -27.76 14.96 7.92
N VAL A 101 -27.25 16.14 8.31
CA VAL A 101 -25.95 16.64 7.84
C VAL A 101 -24.81 15.73 8.28
N GLN A 102 -24.82 15.25 9.52
CA GLN A 102 -23.80 14.34 10.05
C GLN A 102 -23.77 13.00 9.32
N VAL A 103 -24.94 12.42 9.01
CA VAL A 103 -25.03 11.20 8.19
C VAL A 103 -24.46 11.45 6.78
N ALA A 104 -24.84 12.56 6.14
CA ALA A 104 -24.33 12.88 4.81
C ALA A 104 -22.81 13.09 4.80
N GLN A 105 -22.26 13.77 5.81
CA GLN A 105 -20.83 14.01 5.95
C GLN A 105 -20.05 12.72 6.19
N THR A 106 -20.51 11.86 7.09
CA THR A 106 -19.85 10.58 7.40
C THR A 106 -19.92 9.61 6.24
N GLN A 107 -21.04 9.57 5.51
CA GLN A 107 -21.19 8.80 4.27
C GLN A 107 -20.23 9.29 3.17
N ALA A 108 -20.15 10.61 2.95
CA ALA A 108 -19.24 11.18 1.96
C ALA A 108 -17.76 10.92 2.30
N GLU A 109 -17.39 10.99 3.58
CA GLU A 109 -16.03 10.64 4.02
C GLU A 109 -15.75 9.14 3.83
N SER A 110 -16.72 8.25 4.12
CA SER A 110 -16.61 6.81 3.85
C SER A 110 -16.34 6.52 2.38
N GLU A 111 -17.11 7.14 1.48
CA GLU A 111 -16.93 7.00 0.02
C GLU A 111 -15.56 7.51 -0.43
N LYS A 112 -15.15 8.67 0.06
CA LYS A 112 -13.83 9.24 -0.23
C LYS A 112 -12.70 8.31 0.23
N ARG A 113 -12.76 7.78 1.46
CA ARG A 113 -11.74 6.84 1.96
C ARG A 113 -11.76 5.51 1.20
N GLY A 114 -12.93 5.05 0.76
CA GLY A 114 -13.05 3.92 -0.15
C GLY A 114 -12.32 4.14 -1.48
N ALA A 115 -12.48 5.33 -2.08
CA ALA A 115 -11.76 5.69 -3.30
C ALA A 115 -10.24 5.81 -3.09
N GLU A 116 -9.79 6.40 -1.99
CA GLU A 116 -8.37 6.48 -1.63
C GLU A 116 -7.75 5.08 -1.47
N LEU A 117 -8.47 4.16 -0.83
CA LEU A 117 -8.07 2.76 -0.69
C LEU A 117 -7.99 2.06 -2.06
N GLN A 118 -8.95 2.27 -2.96
CA GLN A 118 -8.92 1.69 -4.30
C GLN A 118 -7.66 2.14 -5.06
N VAL A 119 -7.38 3.45 -5.07
CA VAL A 119 -6.18 4.01 -5.72
C VAL A 119 -4.90 3.45 -5.09
N ALA A 120 -4.85 3.26 -3.77
CA ALA A 120 -3.69 2.68 -3.10
C ALA A 120 -3.47 1.21 -3.48
N GLN A 121 -4.53 0.42 -3.58
CA GLN A 121 -4.46 -0.98 -4.04
C GLN A 121 -4.01 -1.08 -5.50
N ASP A 122 -4.56 -0.26 -6.39
CA ASP A 122 -4.18 -0.26 -7.81
C ASP A 122 -2.68 0.04 -8.00
N LYS A 123 -2.14 1.00 -7.23
CA LYS A 123 -0.71 1.33 -7.22
C LYS A 123 0.14 0.19 -6.67
N LEU A 124 -0.29 -0.45 -5.59
CA LEU A 124 0.40 -1.60 -5.02
C LEU A 124 0.47 -2.75 -6.03
N ASP A 125 -0.62 -3.03 -6.73
CA ASP A 125 -0.68 -4.09 -7.74
C ASP A 125 0.23 -3.79 -8.94
N GLU A 126 0.26 -2.54 -9.40
CA GLU A 126 1.19 -2.12 -10.45
C GLU A 126 2.64 -2.28 -9.99
N ALA A 127 2.98 -1.82 -8.78
CA ALA A 127 4.32 -1.96 -8.23
C ALA A 127 4.71 -3.42 -8.01
N ALA A 128 3.78 -4.28 -7.63
CA ALA A 128 4.01 -5.71 -7.49
C ALA A 128 4.34 -6.39 -8.83
N ARG A 129 3.62 -6.04 -9.91
CA ARG A 129 3.95 -6.48 -11.26
C ARG A 129 5.35 -6.00 -11.68
N ARG A 130 5.61 -4.71 -11.56
CA ARG A 130 6.92 -4.11 -11.92
C ARG A 130 8.07 -4.73 -11.14
N ALA A 131 7.91 -4.96 -9.83
CA ALA A 131 8.94 -5.59 -9.00
C ALA A 131 9.20 -7.04 -9.42
N THR A 132 8.15 -7.79 -9.78
CA THR A 132 8.28 -9.16 -10.28
C THR A 132 9.02 -9.21 -11.62
N ASP A 133 8.66 -8.33 -12.55
CA ASP A 133 9.31 -8.24 -13.87
C ASP A 133 10.79 -7.87 -13.75
N LEU A 134 11.12 -6.89 -12.91
CA LEU A 134 12.51 -6.48 -12.68
C LEU A 134 13.32 -7.57 -11.96
N GLN A 135 12.71 -8.29 -11.02
CA GLN A 135 13.36 -9.43 -10.37
C GLN A 135 13.68 -10.53 -11.39
N ALA A 136 12.75 -10.86 -12.28
CA ALA A 136 12.99 -11.84 -13.35
C ALA A 136 14.12 -11.40 -14.30
N GLN A 137 14.18 -10.12 -14.66
CA GLN A 137 15.27 -9.56 -15.46
C GLN A 137 16.61 -9.61 -14.72
N ALA A 138 16.63 -9.29 -13.42
CA ALA A 138 17.83 -9.37 -12.60
C ALA A 138 18.36 -10.80 -12.50
N ASP A 139 17.48 -11.79 -12.34
CA ASP A 139 17.86 -13.21 -12.28
C ASP A 139 18.41 -13.70 -13.62
N ALA A 140 17.78 -13.32 -14.74
CA ALA A 140 18.29 -13.62 -16.09
C ALA A 140 19.65 -12.95 -16.37
N GLY A 141 19.79 -11.69 -15.96
CA GLY A 141 21.04 -10.93 -16.06
C GLY A 141 22.16 -11.58 -15.25
N LYS A 142 21.86 -12.01 -14.02
CA LYS A 142 22.80 -12.74 -13.15
C LYS A 142 23.26 -14.05 -13.78
N ALA A 143 22.34 -14.86 -14.31
CA ALA A 143 22.68 -16.11 -14.99
C ALA A 143 23.61 -15.86 -16.21
N THR A 144 23.34 -14.81 -16.98
CA THR A 144 24.18 -14.39 -18.11
C THR A 144 25.58 -13.97 -17.65
N ALA A 145 25.67 -13.17 -16.59
CA ALA A 145 26.94 -12.73 -16.02
C ALA A 145 27.77 -13.91 -15.48
N GLU A 146 27.13 -14.87 -14.81
CA GLU A 146 27.79 -16.09 -14.33
C GLU A 146 28.31 -16.95 -15.48
N ALA A 147 27.56 -17.09 -16.57
CA ALA A 147 27.99 -17.82 -17.76
C ALA A 147 29.20 -17.15 -18.43
N ALA A 148 29.15 -15.82 -18.64
CA ALA A 148 30.25 -15.06 -19.22
C ALA A 148 31.51 -15.10 -18.34
N THR A 149 31.34 -14.99 -17.02
CA THR A 149 32.46 -15.09 -16.06
C THR A 149 33.10 -16.48 -16.10
N ARG A 150 32.30 -17.56 -16.21
CA ARG A 150 32.81 -18.93 -16.37
C ARG A 150 33.61 -19.09 -17.67
N GLN A 151 33.12 -18.55 -18.79
CA GLN A 151 33.83 -18.59 -20.07
C GLN A 151 35.16 -17.83 -20.00
N ALA A 152 35.17 -16.62 -19.42
CA ALA A 152 36.38 -15.84 -19.21
C ALA A 152 37.38 -16.59 -18.32
N GLY A 153 36.93 -17.22 -17.23
CA GLY A 153 37.78 -18.03 -16.36
C GLY A 153 38.38 -19.27 -17.04
N GLN A 154 37.60 -19.95 -17.89
CA GLN A 154 38.10 -21.08 -18.68
C GLN A 154 39.16 -20.63 -19.69
N LEU A 155 38.94 -19.50 -20.37
CA LEU A 155 39.91 -18.93 -21.28
C LEU A 155 41.20 -18.51 -20.56
N ALA A 156 41.07 -17.88 -19.39
CA ALA A 156 42.20 -17.54 -18.54
C ALA A 156 43.05 -18.77 -18.21
N ALA A 157 42.40 -19.88 -17.80
CA ALA A 157 43.08 -21.13 -17.48
C ALA A 157 43.77 -21.76 -18.69
N GLN A 158 43.18 -21.66 -19.88
CA GLN A 158 43.79 -22.14 -21.13
C GLN A 158 45.00 -21.30 -21.53
N LEU A 159 44.90 -19.97 -21.48
CA LEU A 159 46.00 -19.05 -21.77
C LEU A 159 47.16 -19.21 -20.78
N TYR A 160 46.86 -19.45 -19.50
CA TYR A 160 47.89 -19.75 -18.50
C TYR A 160 48.66 -21.04 -18.84
N ARG A 161 47.95 -22.07 -19.33
CA ARG A 161 48.57 -23.34 -19.73
C ARG A 161 49.40 -23.21 -21.00
N THR A 162 48.94 -22.47 -22.01
CA THR A 162 49.60 -22.38 -23.33
C THR A 162 50.62 -21.26 -23.45
N GLY A 163 50.51 -20.18 -22.66
CA GLY A 163 51.36 -19.00 -22.74
C GLY A 163 52.62 -19.01 -21.85
N GLY A 164 52.69 -19.89 -20.85
CA GLY A 164 53.76 -19.86 -19.83
C GLY A 164 55.08 -20.50 -20.25
N THR A 165 55.08 -21.78 -20.62
CA THR A 165 56.31 -22.57 -20.85
C THR A 165 56.42 -23.17 -22.25
N ASP A 166 55.31 -23.45 -22.92
CA ASP A 166 55.32 -24.13 -24.22
C ASP A 166 55.55 -23.17 -25.39
N LEU A 167 55.24 -21.88 -25.24
CA LEU A 167 55.29 -20.92 -26.34
C LEU A 167 56.72 -20.42 -26.63
N SER A 168 57.47 -20.07 -25.58
CA SER A 168 58.86 -19.62 -25.70
C SER A 168 59.79 -20.74 -26.19
N VAL A 169 59.56 -21.97 -25.72
CA VAL A 169 60.30 -23.16 -26.15
C VAL A 169 59.98 -23.50 -27.60
N ASN A 170 58.70 -23.54 -28.00
CA ASN A 170 58.35 -23.83 -29.41
C ASN A 170 58.79 -22.72 -30.37
N LEU A 171 58.76 -21.44 -29.97
CA LEU A 171 59.22 -20.35 -30.84
C LEU A 171 60.74 -20.37 -31.04
N PHE A 172 61.50 -20.76 -30.01
CA PHE A 172 62.95 -20.93 -30.09
C PHE A 172 63.33 -22.08 -31.04
N LEU A 173 62.62 -23.21 -30.95
CA LEU A 173 62.85 -24.39 -31.80
C LEU A 173 62.39 -24.17 -33.26
N ASP A 174 61.23 -23.53 -33.48
CA ASP A 174 60.71 -23.20 -34.82
C ASP A 174 61.58 -22.17 -35.55
N GLY A 175 62.22 -21.25 -34.81
CA GLY A 175 63.09 -20.20 -35.36
C GLY A 175 64.43 -20.69 -35.90
N GLN A 176 64.86 -21.91 -35.54
CA GLN A 176 66.13 -22.50 -36.00
C GLN A 176 66.01 -23.19 -37.37
N ALA A 177 64.80 -23.47 -37.85
CA ALA A 177 64.56 -24.03 -39.18
C ALA A 177 64.49 -22.90 -40.24
N ALA A 178 65.65 -22.46 -40.74
CA ALA A 178 65.77 -21.34 -41.67
C ALA A 178 65.15 -21.59 -43.07
N GLY A 179 64.35 -20.64 -43.57
CA GLY A 179 64.11 -20.42 -45.01
C GLY A 179 62.70 -20.69 -45.55
N LYS A 180 61.89 -21.57 -44.93
CA LYS A 180 60.47 -21.85 -45.31
C LYS A 180 59.46 -21.47 -44.22
N SER A 181 59.92 -20.78 -43.18
CA SER A 181 59.28 -20.59 -41.88
C SER A 181 58.75 -19.17 -41.63
N ALA A 182 59.05 -18.20 -42.49
CA ALA A 182 58.63 -16.80 -42.32
C ALA A 182 57.10 -16.62 -42.50
N ASP A 183 56.52 -17.20 -43.55
CA ASP A 183 55.06 -17.16 -43.77
C ASP A 183 54.31 -17.95 -42.69
N ALA A 184 54.87 -19.06 -42.23
CA ALA A 184 54.32 -19.85 -41.13
C ALA A 184 54.33 -19.07 -39.81
N LEU A 185 55.39 -18.30 -39.55
CA LEU A 185 55.52 -17.42 -38.39
C LEU A 185 54.51 -16.25 -38.46
N LEU A 186 54.40 -15.56 -39.61
CA LEU A 186 53.40 -14.50 -39.80
C LEU A 186 51.98 -15.02 -39.65
N SER A 187 51.69 -16.21 -40.18
CA SER A 187 50.41 -16.90 -40.00
C SER A 187 50.14 -17.24 -38.51
N LYS A 188 51.16 -17.67 -37.76
CA LYS A 188 51.08 -17.95 -36.32
C LYS A 188 50.85 -16.66 -35.51
N LEU A 189 51.56 -15.58 -35.83
CA LEU A 189 51.38 -14.27 -35.21
C LEU A 189 50.00 -13.67 -35.51
N GLY A 190 49.49 -13.80 -36.74
CA GLY A 190 48.14 -13.38 -37.10
C GLY A 190 47.06 -14.13 -36.32
N ARG A 191 47.20 -15.46 -36.19
CA ARG A 191 46.31 -16.29 -35.35
C ARG A 191 46.38 -15.91 -33.87
N MET A 192 47.57 -15.61 -33.36
CA MET A 192 47.76 -15.14 -31.97
C MET A 192 47.15 -13.76 -31.74
N SER A 193 47.33 -12.82 -32.66
CA SER A 193 46.68 -11.51 -32.60
C SER A 193 45.17 -11.65 -32.53
N LYS A 194 44.57 -12.52 -33.38
CA LYS A 194 43.13 -12.82 -33.31
C LYS A 194 42.72 -13.52 -32.03
N LEU A 195 43.57 -14.39 -31.47
CA LEU A 195 43.30 -15.01 -30.17
C LEU A 195 43.30 -13.98 -29.04
N VAL A 196 44.24 -13.04 -29.03
CA VAL A 196 44.30 -11.95 -28.03
C VAL A 196 43.08 -11.04 -28.17
N GLU A 197 42.73 -10.63 -29.39
CA GLU A 197 41.51 -9.85 -29.67
C GLU A 197 40.26 -10.56 -29.15
N ARG A 198 40.10 -11.84 -29.51
CA ARG A 198 38.98 -12.66 -29.04
C ARG A 198 38.99 -12.87 -27.52
N SER A 199 40.16 -12.89 -26.90
CA SER A 199 40.29 -13.01 -25.45
C SER A 199 39.88 -11.72 -24.74
N SER A 200 40.33 -10.57 -25.24
CA SER A 200 39.88 -9.27 -24.75
C SER A 200 38.37 -9.16 -24.85
N ASP A 201 37.78 -9.53 -25.99
CA ASP A 201 36.33 -9.50 -26.20
C ASP A 201 35.58 -10.32 -25.14
N VAL A 202 36.08 -11.51 -24.78
CA VAL A 202 35.45 -12.37 -23.76
C VAL A 202 35.50 -11.73 -22.37
N TYR A 203 36.62 -11.10 -22.00
CA TYR A 203 36.71 -10.36 -20.73
C TYR A 203 35.80 -9.13 -20.72
N ASP A 204 35.77 -8.36 -21.80
CA ASP A 204 34.94 -7.17 -21.92
C ASP A 204 33.45 -7.53 -21.88
N GLN A 205 33.05 -8.64 -22.52
CA GLN A 205 31.70 -9.20 -22.43
C GLN A 205 31.35 -9.62 -21.00
N ALA A 206 32.27 -10.30 -20.30
CA ALA A 206 32.04 -10.71 -18.91
C ALA A 206 31.91 -9.50 -17.97
N GLN A 207 32.77 -8.48 -18.13
CA GLN A 207 32.69 -7.23 -17.37
C GLN A 207 31.36 -6.52 -17.64
N THR A 208 30.97 -6.41 -18.91
CA THR A 208 29.71 -5.79 -19.31
C THR A 208 28.51 -6.55 -18.73
N ALA A 209 28.49 -7.88 -18.83
CA ALA A 209 27.42 -8.70 -18.28
C ALA A 209 27.30 -8.55 -16.76
N ARG A 210 28.42 -8.50 -16.03
CA ARG A 210 28.43 -8.25 -14.58
C ARG A 210 27.88 -6.88 -14.22
N ASN A 211 28.29 -5.83 -14.93
CA ASN A 211 27.79 -4.48 -14.71
C ASN A 211 26.27 -4.39 -14.99
N THR A 212 25.80 -5.01 -16.07
CA THR A 212 24.36 -5.09 -16.39
C THR A 212 23.58 -5.85 -15.33
N ALA A 213 24.08 -7.01 -14.89
CA ALA A 213 23.44 -7.79 -13.82
C ALA A 213 23.36 -7.02 -12.51
N GLN A 214 24.41 -6.29 -12.15
CA GLN A 214 24.40 -5.41 -10.98
C GLN A 214 23.35 -4.31 -11.11
N ALA A 215 23.30 -3.61 -12.25
CA ALA A 215 22.33 -2.55 -12.49
C ALA A 215 20.88 -3.05 -12.41
N LEU A 216 20.59 -4.22 -13.02
CA LEU A 216 19.26 -4.85 -12.95
C LEU A 216 18.92 -5.28 -11.52
N GLY A 217 19.89 -5.86 -10.79
CA GLY A 217 19.72 -6.23 -9.39
C GLY A 217 19.41 -5.03 -8.49
N ASP A 218 20.06 -3.90 -8.73
CA ASP A 218 19.81 -2.67 -7.97
C ASP A 218 18.43 -2.06 -8.32
N GLN A 219 18.01 -2.10 -9.59
CA GLN A 219 16.65 -1.72 -9.99
C GLN A 219 15.59 -2.61 -9.35
N ALA A 220 15.80 -3.92 -9.30
CA ALA A 220 14.87 -4.85 -8.66
C ALA A 220 14.71 -4.56 -7.16
N LYS A 221 15.81 -4.26 -6.44
CA LYS A 221 15.75 -3.86 -5.02
C LYS A 221 14.97 -2.56 -4.81
N ILE A 222 15.18 -1.56 -5.68
CA ILE A 222 14.44 -0.29 -5.61
C ILE A 222 12.94 -0.54 -5.80
N ALA A 223 12.57 -1.34 -6.80
CA ALA A 223 11.17 -1.66 -7.06
C ALA A 223 10.53 -2.48 -5.92
N GLN A 224 11.28 -3.37 -5.27
CA GLN A 224 10.82 -4.09 -4.07
C GLN A 224 10.58 -3.14 -2.89
N ALA A 225 11.48 -2.19 -2.65
CA ALA A 225 11.33 -1.19 -1.60
C ALA A 225 10.12 -0.27 -1.86
N GLU A 226 9.91 0.14 -3.12
CA GLU A 226 8.73 0.92 -3.52
C GLU A 226 7.43 0.15 -3.31
N ARG A 227 7.38 -1.11 -3.75
CA ARG A 227 6.24 -2.01 -3.51
C ARG A 227 5.93 -2.11 -2.02
N GLU A 228 6.95 -2.25 -1.17
CA GLU A 228 6.77 -2.36 0.27
C GLU A 228 6.23 -1.07 0.89
N ALA A 229 6.73 0.09 0.45
CA ALA A 229 6.19 1.38 0.87
C ALA A 229 4.71 1.54 0.46
N LEU A 230 4.35 1.12 -0.76
CA LEU A 230 2.97 1.13 -1.24
C LEU A 230 2.09 0.13 -0.49
N ARG A 231 2.62 -1.02 -0.06
CA ARG A 231 1.89 -1.99 0.77
C ARG A 231 1.48 -1.35 2.09
N VAL A 232 2.42 -0.69 2.77
CA VAL A 232 2.14 0.03 4.02
C VAL A 232 1.11 1.15 3.81
N ALA A 233 1.20 1.89 2.71
CA ALA A 233 0.24 2.92 2.36
C ALA A 233 -1.18 2.35 2.12
N ALA A 234 -1.29 1.22 1.41
CA ALA A 234 -2.56 0.54 1.16
C ALA A 234 -3.18 -0.01 2.46
N GLU A 235 -2.37 -0.54 3.38
CA GLU A 235 -2.83 -0.98 4.70
C GLU A 235 -3.34 0.17 5.56
N ALA A 236 -2.64 1.31 5.55
CA ALA A 236 -3.10 2.52 6.23
C ALA A 236 -4.42 3.04 5.64
N ALA A 237 -4.54 3.05 4.31
CA ALA A 237 -5.78 3.42 3.63
C ALA A 237 -6.93 2.46 3.95
N LEU A 238 -6.65 1.15 4.10
CA LEU A 238 -7.65 0.15 4.47
C LEU A 238 -8.19 0.39 5.88
N VAL A 239 -7.31 0.70 6.83
CA VAL A 239 -7.70 1.03 8.21
C VAL A 239 -8.54 2.31 8.22
N ALA A 240 -8.14 3.35 7.49
CA ALA A 240 -8.88 4.60 7.38
C ALA A 240 -10.28 4.40 6.74
N ALA A 241 -10.37 3.61 5.67
CA ALA A 241 -11.63 3.29 5.01
C ALA A 241 -12.58 2.50 5.92
N LYS A 242 -12.06 1.52 6.67
CA LYS A 242 -12.87 0.79 7.66
C LYS A 242 -13.39 1.71 8.76
N ALA A 243 -12.53 2.55 9.33
CA ALA A 243 -12.93 3.49 10.37
C ALA A 243 -14.01 4.48 9.86
N ALA A 244 -13.89 4.97 8.62
CA ALA A 244 -14.90 5.85 8.03
C ALA A 244 -16.22 5.12 7.74
N ALA A 245 -16.17 3.87 7.29
CA ALA A 245 -17.36 3.04 7.10
C ALA A 245 -18.08 2.76 8.43
N ASP A 246 -17.34 2.43 9.49
CA ASP A 246 -17.88 2.23 10.83
C ASP A 246 -18.51 3.53 11.37
N ALA A 247 -17.85 4.68 11.16
CA ALA A 247 -18.39 5.99 11.55
C ALA A 247 -19.70 6.33 10.81
N ALA A 248 -19.79 6.05 9.51
CA ALA A 248 -21.02 6.23 8.74
C ALA A 248 -22.15 5.32 9.22
N ALA A 249 -21.85 4.05 9.48
CA ALA A 249 -22.83 3.10 10.02
C ALA A 249 -23.34 3.53 11.41
N ASN A 250 -22.45 3.99 12.28
CA ASN A 250 -22.80 4.49 13.60
C ASN A 250 -23.64 5.78 13.52
N ALA A 251 -23.26 6.75 12.69
CA ALA A 251 -24.00 7.99 12.50
C ALA A 251 -25.42 7.71 11.95
N LEU A 252 -25.56 6.78 11.00
CA LEU A 252 -26.87 6.37 10.50
C LEU A 252 -27.73 5.73 11.60
N THR A 253 -27.14 4.83 12.39
CA THR A 253 -27.83 4.17 13.52
C THR A 253 -28.28 5.18 14.57
N GLU A 254 -27.39 6.10 14.96
CA GLU A 254 -27.69 7.17 15.91
C GLU A 254 -28.78 8.10 15.36
N SER A 255 -28.66 8.54 14.11
CA SER A 255 -29.66 9.38 13.45
C SER A 255 -31.03 8.72 13.41
N GLN A 256 -31.11 7.42 13.12
CA GLN A 256 -32.39 6.69 13.13
C GLN A 256 -32.99 6.64 14.53
N ALA A 257 -32.20 6.29 15.53
CA ALA A 257 -32.67 6.22 16.93
C ALA A 257 -33.13 7.60 17.44
N LYS A 258 -32.35 8.65 17.16
CA LYS A 258 -32.63 10.01 17.63
C LYS A 258 -33.72 10.72 16.85
N SER A 259 -33.88 10.45 15.55
CA SER A 259 -34.99 11.03 14.78
C SER A 259 -36.34 10.57 15.31
N VAL A 260 -36.49 9.29 15.69
CA VAL A 260 -37.74 8.77 16.29
C VAL A 260 -38.07 9.47 17.61
N GLU A 261 -37.04 9.72 18.43
CA GLU A 261 -37.16 10.42 19.71
C GLU A 261 -37.50 11.92 19.50
N LEU A 262 -36.76 12.61 18.64
CA LEU A 262 -36.94 14.04 18.36
C LEU A 262 -38.28 14.32 17.67
N ASP A 263 -38.72 13.46 16.75
CA ASP A 263 -40.06 13.55 16.15
C ASP A 263 -41.18 13.33 17.19
N ALA A 264 -40.93 12.49 18.20
CA ALA A 264 -41.83 12.34 19.35
C ALA A 264 -42.00 13.67 20.08
N GLN A 265 -40.87 14.27 20.43
CA GLN A 265 -40.78 15.49 21.21
C GLN A 265 -41.37 16.67 20.45
N LEU A 266 -41.11 16.74 19.13
CA LEU A 266 -41.67 17.74 18.24
C LEU A 266 -43.20 17.65 18.18
N LYS A 267 -43.76 16.45 17.95
CA LYS A 267 -45.21 16.23 17.95
C LYS A 267 -45.84 16.59 19.30
N PHE A 268 -45.20 16.21 20.40
CA PHE A 268 -45.66 16.59 21.74
C PHE A 268 -45.66 18.10 21.96
N MET A 269 -44.62 18.81 21.50
CA MET A 269 -44.54 20.28 21.62
C MET A 269 -45.58 20.98 20.72
N GLN A 270 -45.92 20.39 19.57
CA GLN A 270 -46.90 20.93 18.61
C GLN A 270 -48.36 20.59 18.97
N ASP A 271 -48.60 19.56 19.76
CA ASP A 271 -49.93 19.17 20.20
C ASP A 271 -50.46 20.13 21.28
N ALA A 272 -51.44 20.97 20.93
CA ALA A 272 -52.09 21.92 21.82
C ALA A 272 -52.96 21.27 22.91
N GLN A 273 -53.35 19.99 22.76
CA GLN A 273 -54.23 19.25 23.67
C GLN A 273 -53.49 18.28 24.60
N ALA A 274 -52.27 17.84 24.27
CA ALA A 274 -51.46 16.95 25.10
C ALA A 274 -50.80 17.68 26.29
N THR A 275 -51.56 18.06 27.30
CA THR A 275 -51.03 18.70 28.53
C THR A 275 -50.58 17.71 29.61
N THR A 276 -50.81 16.39 29.45
CA THR A 276 -50.61 15.40 30.51
C THR A 276 -49.75 14.19 30.11
N THR A 277 -48.99 13.67 31.08
CA THR A 277 -48.01 12.57 30.99
C THR A 277 -48.56 11.28 30.35
N ALA A 278 -49.85 11.00 30.52
CA ALA A 278 -50.50 9.78 30.03
C ALA A 278 -50.58 9.68 28.50
N GLY A 279 -50.71 10.81 27.78
CA GLY A 279 -50.74 10.81 26.31
C GLY A 279 -49.37 10.48 25.68
N TYR A 280 -48.30 10.84 26.36
CA TYR A 280 -46.92 10.56 25.91
C TYR A 280 -46.54 9.10 26.14
N GLU A 281 -46.82 8.53 27.31
CA GLU A 281 -46.53 7.11 27.60
C GLU A 281 -47.27 6.17 26.63
N ALA A 282 -48.53 6.47 26.32
CA ALA A 282 -49.29 5.74 25.29
C ALA A 282 -48.66 5.89 23.89
N GLY A 283 -48.23 7.10 23.52
CA GLY A 283 -47.59 7.37 22.24
C GLY A 283 -46.18 6.76 22.09
N VAL A 284 -45.42 6.63 23.18
CA VAL A 284 -44.11 5.94 23.19
C VAL A 284 -44.31 4.43 23.12
N ALA A 285 -45.26 3.86 23.87
CA ALA A 285 -45.56 2.43 23.83
C ALA A 285 -46.03 1.96 22.45
N GLU A 286 -46.93 2.72 21.81
CA GLU A 286 -47.44 2.37 20.48
C GLU A 286 -46.35 2.47 19.39
N ARG A 287 -45.41 3.41 19.54
CA ARG A 287 -44.29 3.53 18.58
C ARG A 287 -43.17 2.54 18.80
N ALA A 288 -42.85 2.18 20.04
CA ALA A 288 -41.96 1.05 20.32
C ALA A 288 -42.51 -0.25 19.70
N ARG A 289 -43.84 -0.43 19.74
CA ARG A 289 -44.51 -1.54 19.07
C ARG A 289 -44.37 -1.46 17.54
N LEU A 290 -44.59 -0.30 16.92
CA LEU A 290 -44.45 -0.14 15.46
C LEU A 290 -43.00 -0.34 14.98
N ALA A 291 -42.01 0.20 15.70
CA ALA A 291 -40.59 0.02 15.39
C ALA A 291 -40.15 -1.45 15.50
N ALA A 292 -40.68 -2.19 16.49
CA ALA A 292 -40.43 -3.63 16.59
C ALA A 292 -41.00 -4.41 15.39
N ILE A 293 -42.18 -4.01 14.89
CA ILE A 293 -42.80 -4.62 13.71
C ILE A 293 -41.97 -4.33 12.44
N GLU A 294 -41.45 -3.10 12.28
CA GLU A 294 -40.59 -2.77 11.14
C GLU A 294 -39.22 -3.47 11.21
N ALA A 295 -38.63 -3.58 12.40
CA ALA A 295 -37.38 -4.32 12.59
C ALA A 295 -37.54 -5.82 12.30
N GLU A 296 -38.68 -6.42 12.64
CA GLU A 296 -39.05 -7.78 12.25
C GLU A 296 -39.22 -7.91 10.73
N ARG A 297 -39.89 -6.96 10.08
CA ARG A 297 -40.04 -6.95 8.61
C ARG A 297 -38.70 -6.78 7.89
N ALA A 298 -37.82 -5.92 8.39
CA ALA A 298 -36.48 -5.74 7.83
C ALA A 298 -35.63 -7.01 7.99
N ARG A 299 -35.72 -7.70 9.13
CA ARG A 299 -35.05 -9.00 9.35
C ARG A 299 -35.63 -10.09 8.45
N ALA A 300 -36.95 -10.15 8.28
CA ALA A 300 -37.59 -11.08 7.37
C ALA A 300 -37.22 -10.81 5.90
N ALA A 301 -37.13 -9.55 5.48
CA ALA A 301 -36.70 -9.16 4.15
C ALA A 301 -35.22 -9.50 3.90
N ALA A 302 -34.33 -9.27 4.90
CA ALA A 302 -32.94 -9.66 4.82
C ALA A 302 -32.76 -11.19 4.76
N ALA A 303 -33.55 -11.94 5.52
CA ALA A 303 -33.56 -13.41 5.48
C ALA A 303 -34.08 -13.95 4.12
N ALA A 304 -35.11 -13.32 3.55
CA ALA A 304 -35.62 -13.66 2.23
C ALA A 304 -34.63 -13.34 1.10
N ALA A 305 -33.92 -12.21 1.19
CA ALA A 305 -32.85 -11.85 0.25
C ALA A 305 -31.65 -12.81 0.36
N ALA A 306 -31.29 -13.24 1.56
CA ALA A 306 -30.25 -14.25 1.78
C ALA A 306 -30.65 -15.63 1.26
N ALA A 307 -31.92 -16.02 1.38
CA ALA A 307 -32.45 -17.26 0.84
C ALA A 307 -32.60 -17.25 -0.69
N ALA A 308 -32.78 -16.09 -1.31
CA ALA A 308 -32.81 -15.92 -2.77
C ALA A 308 -31.41 -15.87 -3.41
N ALA A 309 -30.38 -15.60 -2.61
CA ALA A 309 -28.97 -15.57 -3.04
C ALA A 309 -28.23 -16.90 -2.81
N ALA A 310 -28.87 -17.89 -2.17
CA ALA A 310 -28.37 -19.25 -1.93
C ALA A 310 -28.93 -20.25 -2.96
#